data_AF-A0A0B6X611-F1
#
_entry.id   AF-A0A0B6X611-F1
#
_cell.length_a   1.000
_cell.length_b   1.000
_cell.length_c   1.000
_cell.angle_alpha   90.00
_cell.angle_beta   90.00
_cell.angle_gamma   90.00
#
_symmetry.space_group_name_H-M   'P 1'
#
loop_
_entity.id
_entity.type
_entity.pdbx_description
1 polymer ?
#
loop_
_entity_poly.entity_id
_entity_poly.type
_entity_poly.pdbx_seq_one_letter_code
_entity_poly.pdbx_strand_id
1 'polypeptide(L)'
;MVQQIDFTLNQVLKAENIETLKSYGAYVELKNRIEQYIGFSLGVKNWNDLFEKMLLLREAVTTESEIIRKIINESSFIAAKSQLSHTLGICIQAKSKQQLATKIDNLLKVFSWSCFDPYKKFEETKFRNFQSSSRLEGIMIEGPAGSMNLNDVIAKYKRYCNG
;
A
#
# COMPACT_ATOMS: atom_id res chain seq x y z
N MET A 1 -3.09 -10.77 21.38
CA MET A 1 -1.68 -10.37 21.26
C MET A 1 -1.47 -9.90 19.83
N VAL A 2 -1.27 -8.60 19.60
CA VAL A 2 -1.02 -8.05 18.25
C VAL A 2 0.42 -8.38 17.91
N GLN A 3 0.66 -9.25 16.92
CA GLN A 3 2.01 -9.45 16.40
C GLN A 3 2.43 -8.16 15.69
N GLN A 4 3.34 -7.39 16.28
CA GLN A 4 4.01 -6.29 15.57
C GLN A 4 4.72 -6.87 14.35
N ILE A 5 4.62 -6.19 13.20
CA ILE A 5 5.50 -6.48 12.05
C ILE A 5 6.92 -6.21 12.53
N ASP A 6 7.74 -7.26 12.63
CA ASP A 6 9.15 -7.06 12.96
C ASP A 6 9.87 -6.35 11.80
N PHE A 7 10.92 -5.61 12.13
CA PHE A 7 11.67 -4.80 11.17
C PHE A 7 12.21 -5.61 9.98
N THR A 8 12.54 -6.88 10.21
CA THR A 8 13.12 -7.77 9.19
C THR A 8 12.06 -8.18 8.17
N LEU A 9 10.85 -8.54 8.62
CA LEU A 9 9.72 -8.84 7.75
C LEU A 9 9.36 -7.62 6.90
N ASN A 10 9.43 -6.42 7.46
CA ASN A 10 9.19 -5.20 6.71
C ASN A 10 10.23 -4.98 5.58
N GLN A 11 11.50 -5.22 5.86
CA GLN A 11 12.58 -5.16 4.85
C GLN A 11 12.38 -6.19 3.73
N VAL A 12 12.00 -7.41 4.09
CA VAL A 12 11.69 -8.51 3.17
C VAL A 12 10.53 -8.14 2.25
N LEU A 13 9.45 -7.59 2.82
CA LEU A 13 8.28 -7.14 2.08
C LEU A 13 8.57 -5.97 1.15
N LYS A 14 9.70 -5.26 1.34
CA LYS A 14 10.16 -4.14 0.50
C LYS A 14 11.17 -4.53 -0.56
N ALA A 15 11.60 -5.78 -0.60
CA ALA A 15 12.58 -6.21 -1.60
C ALA A 15 12.12 -5.79 -3.01
N GLU A 16 13.00 -5.11 -3.74
CA GLU A 16 12.75 -4.63 -5.10
C GLU A 16 13.13 -5.69 -6.15
N ASN A 17 13.93 -6.68 -5.75
CA ASN A 17 14.38 -7.77 -6.59
C ASN A 17 14.69 -9.02 -5.76
N ILE A 18 14.83 -10.15 -6.47
CA ILE A 18 15.09 -11.47 -5.88
C ILE A 18 16.42 -11.51 -5.12
N GLU A 19 17.46 -10.81 -5.58
CA GLU A 19 18.77 -10.81 -4.91
C GLU A 19 18.70 -10.09 -3.56
N THR A 20 17.97 -8.98 -3.50
CA THR A 20 17.69 -8.27 -2.24
C THR A 20 16.87 -9.17 -1.30
N LEU A 21 15.87 -9.87 -1.83
CA LEU A 21 15.07 -10.81 -1.06
C LEU A 21 15.92 -11.94 -0.45
N LYS A 22 16.83 -12.54 -1.22
CA LYS A 22 17.77 -13.57 -0.77
C LYS A 22 18.74 -13.06 0.31
N SER A 23 19.13 -11.78 0.25
CA SER A 23 20.05 -11.19 1.22
C SER A 23 19.50 -11.14 2.65
N TYR A 24 18.16 -11.19 2.81
CA TYR A 24 17.51 -11.12 4.11
C TYR A 24 17.40 -12.46 4.84
N GLY A 25 17.78 -13.59 4.21
CA GLY A 25 17.83 -14.89 4.88
C GLY A 25 17.50 -16.07 3.98
N ALA A 26 17.34 -17.24 4.59
CA ALA A 26 17.03 -18.47 3.89
C ALA A 26 15.57 -18.50 3.40
N TYR A 27 15.35 -19.12 2.24
CA TYR A 27 14.04 -19.22 1.59
C TYR A 27 12.94 -19.72 2.53
N VAL A 28 13.19 -20.86 3.18
CA VAL A 28 12.21 -21.54 4.04
C VAL A 28 11.85 -20.67 5.24
N GLU A 29 12.84 -20.00 5.83
CA GLU A 29 12.63 -19.13 6.99
C GLU A 29 11.79 -17.91 6.62
N LEU A 30 12.15 -17.21 5.54
CA LEU A 30 11.40 -16.03 5.09
C LEU A 30 9.97 -16.38 4.67
N LYS A 31 9.80 -17.46 3.91
CA LYS A 31 8.47 -17.97 3.53
C LYS A 31 7.62 -18.26 4.76
N ASN A 32 8.15 -19.05 5.70
CA ASN A 32 7.42 -19.43 6.90
C ASN A 32 7.06 -18.21 7.74
N ARG A 33 7.95 -17.22 7.84
CA ARG A 33 7.71 -15.98 8.60
C ARG A 33 6.60 -15.14 7.98
N ILE A 34 6.59 -15.00 6.66
CA ILE A 34 5.51 -14.30 5.93
C ILE A 34 4.18 -15.04 6.14
N GLU A 35 4.16 -16.36 5.93
CA GLU A 35 2.96 -17.21 6.08
C GLU A 35 2.41 -17.21 7.51
N GLN A 36 3.28 -17.19 8.53
CA GLN A 36 2.88 -17.07 9.93
C GLN A 36 2.20 -15.73 10.23
N TYR A 37 2.72 -14.63 9.65
CA TYR A 37 2.18 -13.30 9.91
C TYR A 37 0.81 -13.09 9.24
N ILE A 38 0.70 -13.44 7.94
CA ILE A 38 -0.56 -13.32 7.19
C ILE A 38 -1.57 -14.41 7.57
N GLY A 39 -1.07 -15.52 8.12
CA GLY A 39 -1.87 -16.63 8.62
C GLY A 39 -2.41 -17.56 7.53
N PHE A 40 -1.85 -17.58 6.33
CA PHE A 40 -2.22 -18.54 5.29
C PHE A 40 -1.02 -18.91 4.43
N SER A 41 -1.11 -20.05 3.75
CA SER A 41 -0.06 -20.55 2.86
C SER A 41 -0.05 -19.77 1.55
N LEU A 42 1.14 -19.37 1.12
CA LEU A 42 1.35 -18.73 -0.18
C LEU A 42 1.39 -19.74 -1.34
N GLY A 43 1.65 -21.02 -1.04
CA GLY A 43 1.71 -22.09 -2.05
C GLY A 43 2.92 -22.01 -2.99
N VAL A 44 3.93 -21.23 -2.64
CA VAL A 44 5.14 -20.98 -3.45
C VAL A 44 6.21 -22.05 -3.21
N LYS A 45 7.02 -22.37 -4.23
CA LYS A 45 8.03 -23.46 -4.16
C LYS A 45 9.47 -22.97 -4.27
N ASN A 46 9.69 -21.81 -4.87
CA ASN A 46 11.02 -21.22 -5.06
C ASN A 46 11.01 -19.71 -4.80
N TRP A 47 12.18 -19.08 -4.90
CA TRP A 47 12.35 -17.63 -4.69
C TRP A 47 11.59 -16.76 -5.69
N ASN A 48 11.53 -17.16 -6.96
CA ASN A 48 10.84 -16.41 -8.01
C ASN A 48 9.33 -16.42 -7.74
N ASP A 49 8.76 -17.61 -7.46
CA ASP A 49 7.36 -17.75 -7.09
C ASP A 49 7.01 -16.88 -5.87
N LEU A 50 7.89 -16.87 -4.85
CA LEU A 50 7.68 -16.06 -3.65
C LEU A 50 7.66 -14.57 -3.98
N PHE A 51 8.65 -14.10 -4.74
CA PHE A 51 8.77 -12.70 -5.12
C PHE A 51 7.59 -12.24 -5.99
N GLU A 52 7.25 -13.00 -7.03
CA GLU A 52 6.08 -12.73 -7.88
C GLU A 52 4.78 -12.72 -7.08
N LYS A 53 4.61 -13.69 -6.16
CA LYS A 53 3.41 -13.74 -5.31
C LYS A 53 3.32 -12.53 -4.40
N MET A 54 4.44 -12.06 -3.86
CA MET A 54 4.49 -10.85 -3.04
C MET A 54 4.13 -9.60 -3.85
N LEU A 55 4.57 -9.50 -5.10
CA LEU A 55 4.21 -8.40 -6.01
C LEU A 55 2.71 -8.41 -6.31
N LEU A 56 2.16 -9.56 -6.72
CA LEU A 56 0.73 -9.71 -7.02
C LEU A 56 -0.15 -9.38 -5.81
N LEU A 57 0.24 -9.82 -4.62
CA LEU A 57 -0.49 -9.51 -3.39
C LEU A 57 -0.41 -8.02 -3.05
N ARG A 58 0.75 -7.39 -3.25
CA ARG A 58 0.93 -5.95 -3.04
C ARG A 58 0.04 -5.15 -3.99
N GLU A 59 0.02 -5.52 -5.27
CA GLU A 59 -0.81 -4.88 -6.28
C GLU A 59 -2.30 -5.06 -5.97
N ALA A 60 -2.77 -6.29 -5.72
CA ALA A 60 -4.16 -6.56 -5.39
C ALA A 60 -4.62 -5.81 -4.14
N VAL A 61 -3.79 -5.76 -3.09
CA VAL A 61 -4.09 -5.00 -1.87
C VAL A 61 -4.13 -3.50 -2.12
N THR A 62 -3.26 -2.97 -2.98
CA THR A 62 -3.19 -1.53 -3.26
C THR A 62 -4.34 -1.07 -4.16
N THR A 63 -4.70 -1.87 -5.16
CA THR A 63 -5.72 -1.52 -6.16
C THR A 63 -7.13 -1.83 -5.68
N GLU A 64 -7.31 -2.91 -4.92
CA GLU A 64 -8.63 -3.42 -4.54
C GLU A 64 -8.93 -3.32 -3.03
N SER A 65 -8.20 -2.51 -2.27
CA SER A 65 -8.36 -2.40 -0.80
C SER A 65 -9.80 -2.18 -0.36
N GLU A 66 -10.53 -1.30 -1.05
CA GLU A 66 -11.92 -0.97 -0.73
C GLU A 66 -12.87 -2.13 -1.04
N ILE A 67 -12.64 -2.83 -2.16
CA ILE A 67 -13.41 -4.02 -2.54
C ILE A 67 -13.18 -5.14 -1.51
N ILE A 68 -11.92 -5.38 -1.13
CA ILE A 68 -11.55 -6.36 -0.11
C ILE A 68 -12.25 -6.05 1.22
N ARG A 69 -12.25 -4.79 1.67
CA ARG A 69 -12.93 -4.37 2.90
C ARG A 69 -14.44 -4.56 2.81
N LYS A 70 -15.05 -4.21 1.67
CA LYS A 70 -16.48 -4.38 1.42
C LYS A 70 -16.89 -5.85 1.49
N ILE A 71 -16.14 -6.74 0.86
CA ILE A 71 -16.40 -8.19 0.86
C ILE A 71 -16.44 -8.74 2.29
N ILE A 72 -15.49 -8.36 3.15
CA ILE A 72 -15.45 -8.81 4.55
C ILE A 72 -16.70 -8.36 5.33
N ASN A 73 -17.12 -7.11 5.14
CA ASN A 73 -18.21 -6.53 5.93
C ASN A 73 -19.57 -7.05 5.48
N GLU A 74 -19.85 -6.99 4.18
CA GLU A 74 -21.19 -7.17 3.62
C GLU A 74 -21.51 -8.63 3.27
N SER A 75 -20.50 -9.46 2.96
CA SER A 75 -20.76 -10.83 2.49
C SER A 75 -20.94 -11.84 3.63
N SER A 76 -21.63 -12.94 3.32
CA SER A 76 -21.65 -14.13 4.18
C SER A 76 -20.25 -14.75 4.24
N PHE A 77 -19.96 -15.54 5.28
CA PHE A 77 -18.63 -16.13 5.47
C PHE A 77 -18.14 -16.95 4.26
N ILE A 78 -19.03 -17.78 3.69
CA ILE A 78 -18.70 -18.64 2.55
C ILE A 78 -18.44 -17.79 1.30
N ALA A 79 -19.30 -16.81 1.02
CA ALA A 79 -19.16 -15.92 -0.12
C ALA A 79 -17.89 -15.07 -0.01
N ALA A 80 -17.66 -14.47 1.17
CA ALA A 80 -16.46 -13.66 1.44
C ALA A 80 -15.18 -14.48 1.23
N LYS A 81 -15.12 -15.70 1.77
CA LYS A 81 -13.97 -16.59 1.63
C LYS A 81 -13.70 -16.93 0.16
N SER A 82 -14.74 -17.24 -0.61
CA SER A 82 -14.61 -17.58 -2.02
C SER A 82 -14.16 -16.39 -2.86
N GLN A 83 -14.79 -15.22 -2.67
CA GLN A 83 -14.45 -14.00 -3.41
C GLN A 83 -13.03 -13.54 -3.10
N LEU A 84 -12.66 -13.48 -1.82
CA LEU A 84 -11.31 -13.09 -1.41
C LEU A 84 -10.23 -14.05 -1.92
N SER A 85 -10.53 -15.35 -1.93
CA SER A 85 -9.59 -16.34 -2.48
C SER A 85 -9.38 -16.15 -3.98
N HIS A 86 -10.42 -15.74 -4.71
CA HIS A 86 -10.35 -15.43 -6.13
C HIS A 86 -9.60 -14.12 -6.39
N THR A 87 -10.01 -13.04 -5.74
CA THR A 87 -9.37 -11.71 -5.85
C THR A 87 -7.89 -11.74 -5.52
N LEU A 88 -7.51 -12.42 -4.44
CA LEU A 88 -6.11 -12.44 -3.97
C LEU A 88 -5.30 -13.61 -4.57
N GLY A 89 -5.95 -14.50 -5.34
CA GLY A 89 -5.34 -15.68 -5.94
C GLY A 89 -4.71 -16.63 -4.91
N ILE A 90 -5.24 -16.72 -3.69
CA ILE A 90 -4.69 -17.51 -2.58
C ILE A 90 -5.75 -18.40 -1.94
N CYS A 91 -5.32 -19.52 -1.37
CA CYS A 91 -6.21 -20.38 -0.60
C CYS A 91 -6.29 -19.89 0.85
N ILE A 92 -7.38 -19.22 1.22
CA ILE A 92 -7.55 -18.69 2.57
C ILE A 92 -8.14 -19.78 3.48
N GLN A 93 -7.33 -20.30 4.39
CA GLN A 93 -7.77 -21.26 5.40
C GLN A 93 -8.32 -20.55 6.64
N ALA A 94 -9.60 -20.18 6.62
CA ALA A 94 -10.33 -19.65 7.78
C ALA A 94 -11.52 -20.55 8.15
N LYS A 95 -11.83 -20.66 9.44
CA LYS A 95 -12.96 -21.44 9.99
C LYS A 95 -14.13 -20.56 10.46
N SER A 96 -13.95 -19.25 10.55
CA SER A 96 -15.01 -18.30 10.94
C SER A 96 -14.83 -16.95 10.24
N LYS A 97 -15.89 -16.14 10.19
CA LYS A 97 -15.86 -14.78 9.63
C LYS A 97 -14.85 -13.89 10.36
N GLN A 98 -14.75 -14.01 11.68
CA GLN A 98 -13.77 -13.28 12.49
C GLN A 98 -12.32 -13.68 12.15
N GLN A 99 -12.05 -14.98 12.00
CA GLN A 99 -10.72 -15.46 11.58
C GLN A 99 -10.37 -14.98 10.18
N LEU A 100 -11.34 -14.98 9.26
CA LEU A 100 -11.17 -14.46 7.91
C LEU A 100 -10.83 -12.97 7.95
N ALA A 101 -11.61 -12.17 8.65
CA ALA A 101 -11.39 -10.73 8.81
C ALA A 101 -10.01 -10.43 9.40
N THR A 102 -9.58 -11.19 10.41
CA THR A 102 -8.26 -11.01 11.04
C THR A 102 -7.12 -11.31 10.06
N LYS A 103 -7.21 -12.41 9.30
CA LYS A 103 -6.18 -12.77 8.30
C LYS A 103 -6.08 -11.73 7.19
N ILE A 104 -7.21 -11.21 6.73
CA ILE A 104 -7.22 -10.17 5.72
C ILE A 104 -6.71 -8.84 6.28
N ASP A 105 -7.07 -8.48 7.52
CA ASP A 105 -6.53 -7.28 8.15
C ASP A 105 -5.00 -7.36 8.31
N ASN A 106 -4.47 -8.54 8.66
CA ASN A 106 -3.02 -8.79 8.66
C ASN A 106 -2.41 -8.67 7.27
N LEU A 107 -3.02 -9.27 6.24
CA LEU A 107 -2.59 -9.11 4.85
C LEU A 107 -2.56 -7.64 4.45
N LEU A 108 -3.64 -6.90 4.70
CA LEU A 108 -3.72 -5.47 4.40
C LEU A 108 -2.60 -4.75 5.14
N LYS A 109 -2.38 -4.95 6.44
CA LYS A 109 -1.27 -4.32 7.17
C LYS A 109 0.11 -4.60 6.58
N VAL A 110 0.34 -5.82 6.12
CA VAL A 110 1.62 -6.27 5.53
C VAL A 110 1.86 -5.65 4.16
N PHE A 111 0.83 -5.64 3.30
CA PHE A 111 0.96 -5.31 1.88
C PHE A 111 0.40 -3.93 1.51
N SER A 112 -0.31 -3.24 2.41
CA SER A 112 -0.77 -1.85 2.24
C SER A 112 0.34 -0.82 2.43
N TRP A 113 1.56 -1.26 2.76
CA TRP A 113 2.71 -0.41 2.60
C TRP A 113 2.85 -0.11 1.12
N SER A 114 2.31 1.06 0.76
CA SER A 114 2.39 1.60 -0.57
C SER A 114 3.83 1.48 -1.03
N CYS A 115 3.99 1.06 -2.28
CA CYS A 115 5.05 1.61 -3.12
C CYS A 115 5.22 3.08 -2.70
N PHE A 116 6.27 3.38 -1.94
CA PHE A 116 6.58 4.75 -1.58
C PHE A 116 6.91 5.41 -2.90
N ASP A 117 5.90 6.05 -3.48
CA ASP A 117 6.04 6.80 -4.71
C ASP A 117 6.42 8.22 -4.27
N PRO A 118 7.72 8.60 -4.38
CA PRO A 118 8.17 9.92 -3.95
C PRO A 118 7.48 11.01 -4.77
N TYR A 119 7.12 10.73 -6.02
CA TYR A 119 6.44 11.67 -6.90
C TYR A 119 4.99 11.89 -6.43
N LYS A 120 4.22 10.83 -6.20
CA LYS A 120 2.86 10.95 -5.67
C LYS A 120 2.83 11.65 -4.31
N LYS A 121 3.74 11.29 -3.40
CA LYS A 121 3.85 11.96 -2.09
C LYS A 121 4.23 13.43 -2.24
N PHE A 122 5.14 13.75 -3.17
CA PHE A 122 5.48 15.14 -3.46
C PHE A 122 4.25 15.90 -3.95
N GLU A 123 3.54 15.41 -4.96
CA GLU A 123 2.35 16.09 -5.51
C GLU A 123 1.25 16.28 -4.45
N GLU A 124 0.97 15.28 -3.62
CA GLU A 124 -0.02 15.37 -2.54
C GLU A 124 0.35 16.38 -1.44
N THR A 125 1.65 16.60 -1.20
CA THR A 125 2.12 17.41 -0.06
C THR A 125 2.73 18.75 -0.43
N LYS A 126 3.10 18.96 -1.69
CA LYS A 126 3.81 20.13 -2.21
C LYS A 126 3.14 21.44 -1.83
N PHE A 127 1.84 21.58 -2.07
CA PHE A 127 1.12 22.83 -1.78
C PHE A 127 1.08 23.12 -0.27
N ARG A 128 0.77 22.12 0.55
CA ARG A 128 0.78 22.24 2.01
C ARG A 128 2.16 22.61 2.55
N ASN A 129 3.22 22.01 2.00
CA ASN A 129 4.59 22.33 2.38
C ASN A 129 4.97 23.75 1.96
N PHE A 130 4.55 24.19 0.77
CA PHE A 130 4.74 25.56 0.30
C PHE A 130 4.02 26.59 1.20
N GLN A 131 2.76 26.35 1.55
CA GLN A 131 2.01 27.20 2.50
C GLN A 131 2.70 27.23 3.87
N SER A 132 3.11 26.07 4.39
CA SER A 132 3.75 25.97 5.70
C SER A 132 5.09 26.71 5.72
N SER A 133 5.88 26.59 4.65
CA SER A 133 7.17 27.29 4.49
C SER A 133 6.95 28.80 4.38
N SER A 134 5.97 29.24 3.59
CA SER A 134 5.64 30.66 3.43
C SER A 134 5.17 31.28 4.74
N ARG A 135 4.41 30.53 5.56
CA ARG A 135 3.98 30.98 6.89
C ARG A 135 5.14 31.21 7.84
N LEU A 136 6.24 30.44 7.72
CA LEU A 136 7.45 30.69 8.53
C LEU A 136 8.09 32.05 8.21
N GLU A 137 7.92 32.53 6.98
CA GLU A 137 8.32 33.87 6.52
C GLU A 137 7.25 34.95 6.80
N GLY A 138 6.19 34.61 7.53
CA GLY A 138 5.06 35.52 7.81
C GLY A 138 4.11 35.73 6.62
N ILE A 139 4.25 34.96 5.53
CA ILE A 139 3.43 35.08 4.33
C ILE A 139 2.26 34.09 4.41
N MET A 140 1.05 34.63 4.48
CA MET A 140 -0.18 33.84 4.49
C MET A 140 -0.66 33.61 3.05
N ILE A 141 -0.53 32.36 2.59
CA ILE A 141 -0.98 31.94 1.25
C ILE A 141 -2.31 31.21 1.39
N GLU A 142 -3.36 31.80 0.86
CA GLU A 142 -4.68 31.15 0.77
C GLU A 142 -4.66 30.00 -0.23
N GLY A 143 -5.45 28.95 0.05
CA GLY A 143 -5.60 27.82 -0.86
C GLY A 143 -6.18 28.26 -2.21
N PRO A 144 -5.93 27.52 -3.30
CA PRO A 144 -6.53 27.84 -4.58
C PRO A 144 -8.06 27.84 -4.48
N ALA A 145 -8.68 28.97 -4.83
CA ALA A 145 -10.12 29.08 -4.98
C ALA A 145 -10.54 28.42 -6.29
N GLY A 146 -10.66 27.09 -6.29
CA GLY A 146 -11.11 26.30 -7.44
C GLY A 146 -9.99 25.78 -8.35
N SER A 147 -10.37 25.27 -9.53
CA SER A 147 -9.50 24.56 -10.47
C SER A 147 -8.67 25.50 -11.38
N MET A 148 -8.12 26.60 -10.84
CA MET A 148 -7.25 27.47 -11.63
C MET A 148 -5.94 26.75 -11.95
N ASN A 149 -5.55 26.73 -13.21
CA ASN A 149 -4.28 26.17 -13.64
C ASN A 149 -3.17 27.25 -13.57
N LEU A 150 -1.90 26.83 -13.61
CA LEU A 150 -0.75 27.74 -13.52
C LEU A 150 -0.74 28.81 -14.63
N ASN A 151 -1.20 28.48 -15.84
CA ASN A 151 -1.23 29.43 -16.94
C ASN A 151 -2.24 30.55 -16.66
N ASP A 152 -3.37 30.25 -16.02
CA ASP A 152 -4.36 31.26 -15.63
C ASP A 152 -3.78 32.23 -14.60
N VAL A 153 -3.01 31.71 -13.63
CA VAL A 153 -2.34 32.52 -12.61
C VAL A 153 -1.27 33.41 -13.24
N ILE A 154 -0.43 32.84 -14.12
CA ILE A 154 0.61 33.62 -14.83
C ILE A 154 -0.04 34.68 -15.71
N ALA A 155 -1.09 34.36 -16.45
CA ALA A 155 -1.81 35.34 -17.28
C ALA A 155 -2.41 36.48 -16.46
N LYS A 156 -2.97 36.18 -15.29
CA LYS A 156 -3.53 37.17 -14.37
C LYS A 156 -2.49 38.13 -13.81
N TYR A 157 -1.30 37.63 -13.45
CA TYR A 157 -0.26 38.41 -12.79
C TYR A 157 0.88 38.84 -13.73
N LYS A 158 0.83 38.49 -15.01
CA LYS A 158 1.74 39.00 -16.03
C LYS A 158 1.55 40.51 -16.12
N ARG A 159 2.50 41.27 -15.57
CA ARG A 159 2.65 42.68 -15.92
C ARG A 159 3.15 42.74 -17.35
N TYR A 160 2.39 43.40 -18.23
CA TYR A 160 2.96 43.90 -19.47
C TYR A 160 4.07 44.89 -19.06
N CYS A 161 5.32 44.47 -19.20
CA CYS A 161 6.41 45.44 -19.24
C CYS A 161 6.25 46.18 -20.57
N ASN A 162 5.50 47.28 -20.55
CA ASN A 162 5.49 48.22 -21.66
C ASN A 162 6.89 48.82 -21.70
N GLY A 163 7.65 48.44 -22.73
CA GLY A 163 8.90 49.11 -23.10
C GLY A 163 8.64 50.52 -23.61
#